data_AF-A0A3N5HWT4-F1
#
_entry.id   AF-A0A3N5HWT4-F1
#
_cell.length_a   1.000
_cell.length_b   1.000
_cell.length_c   1.000
_cell.angle_alpha   90.00
_cell.angle_beta   90.00
_cell.angle_gamma   90.00
#
_symmetry.space_group_name_H-M   'P 1'
#
loop_
_entity.id
_entity.type
_entity.pdbx_description
1 polymer ?
#
loop_
_entity_poly.entity_id
_entity_poly.type
_entity_poly.pdbx_seq_one_letter_code
_entity_poly.pdbx_strand_id
1 'polypeptide(L)'
;MIPKGTTHIFWRSVHFGALQAAEELGVDVQWRGPQTESDRDEQISVVQGFVNKQVDGICLAPLDADALVGPVKEAGRGGVPVVIFDSGLNAESDSFASYVATDNFRGGELAAKAMGEKLGGQGNVVMLRYNQGSESTQQREEGFLKGLTEFPGIKVLSSDQYAGTTT
;
A
#
# COMPACT_ATOMS: atom_id res chain seq x y z
N MET A 1 1.12 -13.07 7.75
CA MET A 1 0.88 -11.69 7.24
C MET A 1 2.20 -11.03 6.90
N ILE A 2 2.23 -10.32 5.77
CA ILE A 2 3.42 -9.69 5.19
C ILE A 2 3.16 -8.19 4.97
N PRO A 3 3.63 -7.29 5.85
CA PRO A 3 3.50 -5.84 5.69
C PRO A 3 4.54 -5.27 4.70
N LYS A 4 4.43 -3.97 4.37
CA LYS A 4 5.49 -3.25 3.62
C LYS A 4 6.77 -3.06 4.42
N GLY A 5 6.67 -3.01 5.74
CA GLY A 5 7.80 -2.86 6.66
C GLY A 5 7.37 -3.27 8.07
N THR A 6 8.34 -3.47 8.97
CA THR A 6 8.04 -3.97 10.33
C THR A 6 8.33 -2.96 11.44
N THR A 7 9.05 -1.88 11.15
CA THR A 7 9.51 -0.90 12.14
C THR A 7 8.57 0.30 12.29
N HIS A 8 7.91 0.74 11.21
CA HIS A 8 7.07 1.94 11.21
C HIS A 8 5.81 1.79 12.07
N ILE A 9 5.39 2.88 12.73
CA ILE A 9 4.27 2.87 13.71
C ILE A 9 2.93 2.46 13.09
N PHE A 10 2.74 2.75 11.80
CA PHE A 10 1.57 2.30 11.04
C PHE A 10 1.47 0.77 11.04
N TRP A 11 2.56 0.08 10.68
CA TRP A 11 2.60 -1.39 10.63
C TRP A 11 2.52 -2.04 12.01
N ARG A 12 3.01 -1.38 13.06
CA ARG A 12 2.79 -1.84 14.44
C ARG A 12 1.30 -1.87 14.79
N SER A 13 0.55 -0.84 14.39
CA SER A 13 -0.89 -0.76 14.63
C SER A 13 -1.64 -1.85 13.86
N VAL A 14 -1.27 -2.09 12.59
CA VAL A 14 -1.79 -3.22 11.79
C VAL A 14 -1.48 -4.55 12.45
N HIS A 15 -0.26 -4.75 12.95
CA HIS A 15 0.14 -5.97 13.64
C HIS A 15 -0.71 -6.22 14.89
N PHE A 16 -0.99 -5.19 15.69
CA PHE A 16 -1.89 -5.33 16.85
C PHE A 16 -3.30 -5.77 16.44
N GLY A 17 -3.87 -5.17 15.39
CA GLY A 17 -5.18 -5.57 14.88
C GLY A 17 -5.18 -7.01 14.35
N ALA A 18 -4.10 -7.42 13.69
CA ALA A 18 -3.92 -8.79 13.23
C ALA A 18 -3.86 -9.81 14.38
N LEU A 19 -3.13 -9.50 15.45
CA LEU A 19 -3.03 -10.37 16.63
C LEU A 19 -4.36 -10.46 17.39
N GLN A 20 -5.11 -9.36 17.47
CA GLN A 20 -6.44 -9.38 18.07
C GLN A 20 -7.38 -10.30 17.27
N ALA A 21 -7.41 -10.16 15.94
CA ALA A 21 -8.21 -11.05 15.09
C ALA A 21 -7.75 -12.51 15.18
N ALA A 22 -6.44 -12.75 15.36
CA ALA A 22 -5.89 -14.09 15.57
C ALA A 22 -6.45 -14.76 16.83
N GLU A 23 -6.52 -14.01 17.93
CA GLU A 23 -7.11 -14.47 19.20
C GLU A 23 -8.61 -14.74 19.06
N GLU A 24 -9.35 -13.82 18.44
CA GLU A 24 -10.81 -13.93 18.25
C GLU A 24 -11.21 -15.13 17.37
N LEU A 25 -10.38 -15.45 16.36
CA LEU A 25 -10.65 -16.51 15.39
C LEU A 25 -9.94 -17.82 15.70
N GLY A 26 -9.05 -17.85 16.69
CA GLY A 26 -8.27 -19.04 17.05
C GLY A 26 -7.29 -19.48 15.96
N VAL A 27 -6.68 -18.53 15.25
CA VAL A 27 -5.70 -18.80 14.18
C VAL A 27 -4.30 -18.35 14.56
N ASP A 28 -3.27 -18.94 13.96
CA ASP A 28 -1.88 -18.47 14.11
C ASP A 28 -1.57 -17.37 13.08
N VAL A 29 -0.93 -16.29 13.52
CA VAL A 29 -0.49 -15.20 12.64
C VAL A 29 1.03 -15.08 12.68
N GLN A 30 1.68 -15.54 11.60
CA GLN A 30 3.10 -15.27 11.38
C GLN A 30 3.30 -13.87 10.79
N TRP A 31 3.80 -12.93 11.59
CA TRP A 31 4.18 -11.58 11.14
C TRP A 31 5.62 -11.55 10.62
N ARG A 32 5.79 -11.43 9.30
CA ARG A 32 7.11 -11.40 8.64
C ARG A 32 7.08 -10.47 7.44
N GLY A 33 8.08 -9.62 7.31
CA GLY A 33 8.26 -8.69 6.21
C GLY A 33 9.58 -7.96 6.39
N PRO A 34 9.94 -7.08 5.46
CA PRO A 34 11.20 -6.37 5.54
C PRO A 34 11.26 -5.42 6.73
N GLN A 35 12.48 -5.05 7.14
CA GLN A 35 12.66 -4.05 8.19
C GLN A 35 12.20 -2.67 7.72
N THR A 36 12.64 -2.26 6.54
CA THR A 36 12.32 -0.97 5.92
C THR A 36 11.37 -1.12 4.75
N GLU A 37 10.68 -0.04 4.39
CA GLU A 37 9.72 -0.05 3.28
C GLU A 37 10.38 0.11 1.89
N SER A 38 11.67 -0.19 1.78
CA SER A 38 12.47 -0.10 0.56
C SER A 38 12.98 -1.46 0.06
N ASP A 39 12.92 -2.50 0.90
CA ASP A 39 13.49 -3.82 0.59
C ASP A 39 12.46 -4.74 -0.08
N ARG A 40 12.28 -4.52 -1.38
CA ARG A 40 11.37 -5.32 -2.22
C ARG A 40 11.84 -6.78 -2.32
N ASP A 41 13.15 -7.01 -2.41
CA ASP A 41 13.71 -8.35 -2.58
C ASP A 41 13.52 -9.21 -1.32
N GLU A 42 13.64 -8.62 -0.13
CA GLU A 42 13.30 -9.28 1.12
C GLU A 42 11.79 -9.60 1.17
N GLN A 43 10.91 -8.67 0.78
CA GLN A 43 9.47 -8.96 0.77
C GLN A 43 9.11 -10.11 -0.18
N ILE A 44 9.70 -10.14 -1.38
CA ILE A 44 9.54 -11.25 -2.35
C ILE A 44 10.00 -12.58 -1.73
N SER A 45 11.16 -12.57 -1.08
CA SER A 45 11.73 -13.76 -0.43
C SER A 45 10.83 -14.28 0.70
N VAL A 46 10.19 -13.38 1.47
CA VAL A 46 9.23 -13.75 2.51
C VAL A 46 7.97 -14.39 1.92
N VAL A 47 7.43 -13.85 0.82
CA VAL A 47 6.28 -14.45 0.12
C VAL A 47 6.62 -15.87 -0.32
N GLN A 48 7.73 -16.05 -1.04
CA GLN A 48 8.19 -17.37 -1.50
C GLN A 48 8.42 -18.35 -0.34
N GLY A 49 8.97 -17.85 0.78
CA GLY A 49 9.14 -18.64 2.00
C GLY A 49 7.81 -19.16 2.58
N PHE A 50 6.76 -18.34 2.57
CA PHE A 50 5.42 -18.76 3.00
C PHE A 50 4.79 -19.77 2.03
N VAL A 51 4.96 -19.57 0.72
CA VAL A 51 4.50 -20.53 -0.30
C VAL A 51 5.19 -21.89 -0.13
N ASN A 52 6.51 -21.91 0.06
CA ASN A 52 7.28 -23.14 0.27
C ASN A 52 6.89 -23.87 1.56
N LYS A 53 6.50 -23.12 2.59
CA LYS A 53 5.98 -23.68 3.85
C LYS A 53 4.54 -24.16 3.76
N GLN A 54 3.86 -23.94 2.64
CA GLN A 54 2.47 -24.34 2.43
C GLN A 54 1.55 -23.82 3.54
N VAL A 55 1.68 -22.52 3.88
CA VAL A 55 0.76 -21.87 4.83
C VAL A 55 -0.66 -21.87 4.27
N ASP A 56 -1.66 -21.82 5.16
CA ASP A 56 -3.07 -21.84 4.77
C ASP A 56 -3.52 -20.60 3.99
N GLY A 57 -2.79 -19.49 4.12
CA GLY A 57 -3.04 -18.27 3.36
C GLY A 57 -2.04 -17.16 3.66
N ILE A 58 -2.00 -16.16 2.78
CA ILE A 58 -1.11 -15.00 2.90
C ILE A 58 -1.97 -13.72 2.86
N CYS A 59 -1.83 -12.84 3.85
CA CYS A 59 -2.24 -11.45 3.71
C CYS A 59 -1.00 -10.60 3.41
N LEU A 60 -0.98 -9.90 2.28
CA LEU A 60 0.17 -9.16 1.77
C LEU A 60 -0.19 -7.69 1.52
N ALA A 61 0.64 -6.78 2.04
CA ALA A 61 0.68 -5.39 1.64
C ALA A 61 1.88 -5.18 0.70
N PRO A 62 1.67 -5.17 -0.63
CA PRO A 62 2.74 -5.08 -1.62
C PRO A 62 3.50 -3.76 -1.51
N LEU A 63 4.83 -3.85 -1.42
CA LEU A 63 5.70 -2.68 -1.52
C LEU A 63 5.63 -2.01 -2.89
N ASP A 64 5.50 -2.84 -3.92
CA ASP A 64 5.59 -2.45 -5.32
C ASP A 64 4.53 -3.18 -6.13
N ALA A 65 3.76 -2.42 -6.90
CA ALA A 65 2.59 -2.90 -7.61
C ALA A 65 2.93 -3.91 -8.71
N ASP A 66 4.14 -3.86 -9.26
CA ASP A 66 4.59 -4.69 -10.38
C ASP A 66 5.47 -5.84 -9.89
N ALA A 67 6.44 -5.56 -9.01
CA ALA A 67 7.43 -6.54 -8.56
C ALA A 67 6.79 -7.71 -7.81
N LEU A 68 5.67 -7.49 -7.11
CA LEU A 68 4.99 -8.51 -6.33
C LEU A 68 3.93 -9.31 -7.13
N VAL A 69 3.65 -8.94 -8.39
CA VAL A 69 2.68 -9.67 -9.25
C VAL A 69 3.11 -11.11 -9.47
N GLY A 70 4.38 -11.33 -9.82
CA GLY A 70 4.94 -12.67 -10.04
C GLY A 70 4.81 -13.57 -8.81
N PRO A 71 5.36 -13.17 -7.65
CA PRO A 71 5.27 -13.92 -6.40
C PRO A 71 3.83 -14.25 -5.98
N VAL A 72 2.88 -13.34 -6.17
CA VAL A 72 1.46 -13.57 -5.84
C VAL A 72 0.83 -14.61 -6.75
N LYS A 73 1.11 -14.55 -8.06
CA LYS A 73 0.67 -15.58 -9.01
C LYS A 73 1.29 -16.94 -8.71
N GLU A 74 2.55 -16.98 -8.30
CA GLU A 74 3.22 -18.21 -7.88
C GLU A 74 2.58 -18.80 -6.61
N ALA A 75 2.23 -17.98 -5.63
CA ALA A 75 1.49 -18.42 -4.44
C ALA A 75 0.16 -19.08 -4.81
N GLY A 76 -0.63 -18.44 -5.68
CA GLY A 76 -1.89 -18.99 -6.16
C GLY A 76 -1.72 -20.33 -6.89
N ARG A 77 -0.72 -20.45 -7.78
CA ARG A 77 -0.37 -21.73 -8.44
C ARG A 77 0.09 -22.81 -7.46
N GLY A 78 0.75 -22.41 -6.38
CA GLY A 78 1.16 -23.27 -5.28
C GLY A 78 0.04 -23.65 -4.30
N GLY A 79 -1.21 -23.25 -4.58
CA GLY A 79 -2.37 -23.57 -3.75
C GLY A 79 -2.55 -22.67 -2.51
N VAL A 80 -1.75 -21.60 -2.39
CA VAL A 80 -1.81 -20.69 -1.24
C VAL A 80 -2.61 -19.43 -1.62
N PRO A 81 -3.82 -19.23 -1.07
CA PRO A 81 -4.62 -18.05 -1.38
C PRO A 81 -3.96 -16.79 -0.80
N VAL A 82 -3.98 -15.71 -1.59
CA VAL A 82 -3.42 -14.41 -1.19
C VAL A 82 -4.53 -13.37 -1.08
N VAL A 83 -4.61 -12.68 0.07
CA VAL A 83 -5.40 -11.46 0.26
C VAL A 83 -4.46 -10.27 0.19
N ILE A 84 -4.76 -9.32 -0.69
CA ILE A 84 -4.04 -8.06 -0.79
C ILE A 84 -4.66 -7.04 0.16
N PHE A 85 -3.85 -6.25 0.85
CA PHE A 85 -4.35 -5.17 1.71
C PHE A 85 -3.48 -3.92 1.66
N ASP A 86 -4.03 -2.78 2.08
CA ASP A 86 -3.39 -1.45 2.13
C ASP A 86 -3.03 -0.83 0.77
N SER A 87 -2.33 -1.58 -0.09
CA SER A 87 -1.82 -1.14 -1.38
C SER A 87 -2.06 -2.22 -2.44
N GLY A 88 -2.40 -1.81 -3.66
CA GLY A 88 -2.74 -2.74 -4.75
C GLY A 88 -1.55 -3.33 -5.49
N LEU A 89 -1.88 -4.15 -6.48
CA LEU A 89 -1.00 -4.73 -7.50
C LEU A 89 -1.52 -4.41 -8.89
N ASN A 90 -0.62 -4.32 -9.87
CA ASN A 90 -0.96 -4.28 -11.29
C ASN A 90 -1.19 -5.71 -11.82
N ALA A 91 -2.19 -6.38 -11.26
CA ALA A 91 -2.56 -7.74 -11.61
C ALA A 91 -4.07 -7.84 -11.90
N GLU A 92 -4.45 -8.84 -12.68
CA GLU A 92 -5.86 -9.19 -12.87
C GLU A 92 -6.50 -9.54 -11.52
N SER A 93 -7.76 -9.13 -11.32
CA SER A 93 -8.47 -9.28 -10.04
C SER A 93 -8.63 -10.73 -9.57
N ASP A 94 -8.51 -11.70 -10.48
CA ASP A 94 -8.56 -13.13 -10.18
C ASP A 94 -7.21 -13.70 -9.71
N SER A 95 -6.14 -12.89 -9.72
CA SER A 95 -4.80 -13.30 -9.26
C SER A 95 -4.67 -13.38 -7.73
N PHE A 96 -5.64 -12.85 -6.98
CA PHE A 96 -5.70 -12.86 -5.53
C PHE A 96 -7.15 -13.04 -5.04
N ALA A 97 -7.31 -13.53 -3.82
CA ALA A 97 -8.61 -13.89 -3.26
C ALA A 97 -9.47 -12.68 -2.88
N SER A 98 -8.83 -11.59 -2.44
CA SER A 98 -9.52 -10.35 -2.06
C SER A 98 -8.55 -9.17 -2.02
N TYR A 99 -9.08 -7.96 -2.11
CA TYR A 99 -8.35 -6.71 -1.92
C TYR A 99 -9.06 -5.82 -0.89
N VAL A 100 -8.39 -5.52 0.22
CA VAL A 100 -8.93 -4.70 1.32
C VAL A 100 -8.06 -3.47 1.54
N ALA A 101 -8.53 -2.32 1.06
CA ALA A 101 -7.77 -1.08 1.16
C ALA A 101 -8.66 0.15 1.36
N THR A 102 -8.00 1.26 1.69
CA THR A 102 -8.62 2.58 1.61
C THR A 102 -8.88 2.91 0.14
N ASP A 103 -9.98 3.62 -0.14
CA ASP A 103 -10.16 4.29 -1.43
C ASP A 103 -9.16 5.45 -1.53
N ASN A 104 -7.94 5.11 -1.99
CA ASN A 104 -6.79 6.00 -1.98
C ASN A 104 -6.97 7.17 -2.94
N PHE A 105 -7.60 6.94 -4.10
CA PHE A 105 -7.93 8.00 -5.04
C PHE A 105 -8.91 9.00 -4.44
N ARG A 106 -10.00 8.51 -3.85
CA ARG A 106 -10.96 9.38 -3.15
C ARG A 106 -10.29 10.11 -1.98
N GLY A 107 -9.39 9.45 -1.26
CA GLY A 107 -8.58 10.08 -0.22
C GLY A 107 -7.77 11.27 -0.75
N GLY A 108 -7.17 11.13 -1.94
CA GLY A 108 -6.50 12.22 -2.64
C GLY A 108 -7.43 13.39 -2.97
N GLU A 109 -8.61 13.10 -3.54
CA GLU A 109 -9.62 14.14 -3.85
C GLU A 109 -10.05 14.90 -2.60
N LEU A 110 -10.30 14.19 -1.49
CA LEU A 110 -10.68 14.79 -0.21
C LEU A 110 -9.56 15.68 0.36
N ALA A 111 -8.29 15.26 0.22
CA ALA A 111 -7.15 16.07 0.64
C ALA A 111 -7.01 17.35 -0.20
N ALA A 112 -7.22 17.27 -1.52
CA ALA A 112 -7.21 18.43 -2.40
C ALA A 112 -8.32 19.42 -2.06
N LYS A 113 -9.55 18.94 -1.82
CA LYS A 113 -10.67 19.77 -1.37
C LYS A 113 -10.36 20.48 -0.06
N ALA A 114 -9.89 19.75 0.95
CA ALA A 114 -9.54 20.33 2.24
C ALA A 114 -8.44 21.39 2.14
N MET A 115 -7.44 21.18 1.27
CA MET A 115 -6.39 22.15 1.00
C MET A 115 -6.94 23.39 0.27
N GLY A 116 -7.74 23.18 -0.77
CA GLY A 116 -8.38 24.24 -1.54
C GLY A 116 -9.22 25.18 -0.68
N GLU A 117 -10.05 24.62 0.20
CA GLU A 117 -10.86 25.38 1.16
C GLU A 117 -9.99 26.16 2.15
N LYS A 118 -8.93 25.55 2.69
CA LYS A 118 -8.01 26.21 3.64
C LYS A 118 -7.23 27.37 3.02
N LEU A 119 -6.91 27.26 1.73
CA LEU A 119 -6.18 28.29 0.98
C LEU A 119 -7.11 29.35 0.36
N GLY A 120 -8.43 29.24 0.54
CA GLY A 120 -9.38 30.14 -0.12
C GLY A 120 -9.32 30.05 -1.65
N GLY A 121 -8.97 28.87 -2.18
CA GLY A 121 -8.85 28.59 -3.61
C GLY A 121 -7.65 29.22 -4.31
N GLN A 122 -6.67 29.76 -3.58
CA GLN A 122 -5.51 30.45 -4.18
C GLN A 122 -4.20 30.09 -3.49
N GLY A 123 -3.13 29.91 -4.26
CA GLY A 123 -1.78 29.76 -3.69
C GLY A 123 -0.86 28.88 -4.50
N ASN A 124 0.35 28.70 -4.00
CA ASN A 124 1.34 27.81 -4.58
C ASN A 124 1.52 26.59 -3.68
N VAL A 125 1.50 25.39 -4.25
CA VAL A 125 1.64 24.12 -3.51
C VAL A 125 2.70 23.25 -4.16
N VAL A 126 3.27 22.35 -3.36
CA VAL A 126 4.20 21.31 -3.82
C VAL A 126 3.67 19.97 -3.34
N MET A 127 3.74 18.96 -4.20
CA MET A 127 3.44 17.58 -3.83
C MET A 127 4.76 16.82 -3.60
N LEU A 128 4.93 16.34 -2.38
CA LEU A 128 6.01 15.44 -2.00
C LEU A 128 5.49 14.00 -2.05
N ARG A 129 6.00 13.22 -3.00
CA ARG A 129 5.61 11.83 -3.21
C ARG A 129 6.36 10.91 -2.26
N TYR A 130 5.79 9.74 -1.99
CA TYR A 130 6.40 8.74 -1.12
C TYR A 130 7.51 7.98 -1.85
N ASN A 131 7.16 6.94 -2.59
CA ASN A 131 8.07 6.09 -3.33
C ASN A 131 7.39 5.63 -4.62
N GLN A 132 8.16 5.52 -5.68
CA GLN A 132 7.65 5.03 -6.96
C GLN A 132 7.27 3.56 -6.85
N GLY A 133 6.20 3.17 -7.55
CA GLY A 133 5.68 1.79 -7.57
C GLY A 133 4.71 1.46 -6.41
N SER A 134 4.58 2.33 -5.41
CA SER A 134 3.58 2.17 -4.35
C SER A 134 2.20 2.63 -4.83
N GLU A 135 1.37 1.65 -5.19
CA GLU A 135 0.04 1.85 -5.79
C GLU A 135 -0.87 2.77 -4.97
N SER A 136 -0.95 2.55 -3.65
CA SER A 136 -1.80 3.34 -2.75
C SER A 136 -1.43 4.82 -2.73
N THR A 137 -0.14 5.15 -2.75
CA THR A 137 0.32 6.55 -2.75
C THR A 137 0.17 7.17 -4.12
N GLN A 138 0.41 6.40 -5.19
CA GLN A 138 0.14 6.87 -6.56
C GLN A 138 -1.34 7.24 -6.74
N GLN A 139 -2.27 6.40 -6.27
CA GLN A 139 -3.70 6.72 -6.31
C GLN A 139 -4.03 8.02 -5.56
N ARG A 140 -3.45 8.23 -4.36
CA ARG A 140 -3.64 9.49 -3.60
C ARG A 140 -3.10 10.70 -4.36
N GLU A 141 -1.94 10.57 -4.99
CA GLU A 141 -1.31 11.62 -5.80
C GLU A 141 -2.21 11.99 -6.98
N GLU A 142 -2.70 11.01 -7.73
CA GLU A 142 -3.59 11.23 -8.88
C GLU A 142 -4.93 11.85 -8.46
N GLY A 143 -5.54 11.32 -7.40
CA GLY A 143 -6.78 11.87 -6.83
C GLY A 143 -6.62 13.30 -6.34
N PHE A 144 -5.47 13.62 -5.73
CA PHE A 144 -5.18 14.97 -5.28
C PHE A 144 -5.00 15.94 -6.46
N LEU A 145 -4.24 15.56 -7.49
CA LEU A 145 -4.05 16.39 -8.68
C LEU A 145 -5.37 16.63 -9.41
N LYS A 146 -6.22 15.60 -9.53
CA LYS A 146 -7.57 15.75 -10.07
C LYS A 146 -8.42 16.69 -9.23
N GLY A 147 -8.47 16.50 -7.91
CA GLY A 147 -9.28 17.33 -7.01
C GLY A 147 -8.87 18.80 -7.02
N LEU A 148 -7.57 19.10 -7.21
CA LEU A 148 -7.09 20.48 -7.31
C LEU A 148 -7.60 21.21 -8.57
N THR A 149 -8.08 20.51 -9.60
CA THR A 149 -8.66 21.16 -10.79
C THR A 149 -9.93 21.97 -10.46
N GLU A 150 -10.58 21.71 -9.33
CA GLU A 150 -11.69 22.52 -8.81
C GLU A 150 -11.24 23.89 -8.28
N PHE A 151 -9.94 24.10 -8.06
CA PHE A 151 -9.36 25.32 -7.49
C PHE A 151 -8.31 25.92 -8.45
N PRO A 152 -8.73 26.57 -9.56
CA PRO A 152 -7.81 27.05 -10.60
C PRO A 152 -6.84 28.15 -10.14
N GLY A 153 -7.08 28.78 -8.99
CA GLY A 153 -6.15 29.73 -8.36
C GLY A 153 -5.01 29.06 -7.60
N ILE A 154 -5.04 27.74 -7.43
CA ILE A 154 -3.95 26.96 -6.84
C ILE A 154 -3.03 26.46 -7.94
N LYS A 155 -1.75 26.81 -7.83
CA LYS A 155 -0.70 26.38 -8.74
C LYS A 155 0.18 25.31 -8.09
N VAL A 156 0.24 24.14 -8.70
CA VAL A 156 1.21 23.11 -8.33
C VAL A 156 2.57 23.48 -8.92
N LEU A 157 3.53 23.80 -8.07
CA LEU A 157 4.89 24.21 -8.48
C LEU A 157 5.79 23.01 -8.80
N SER A 158 5.55 21.88 -8.13
CA SER A 158 6.23 20.61 -8.38
C SER A 158 5.36 19.45 -7.93
N SER A 159 5.38 18.38 -8.70
CA SER A 159 4.61 17.15 -8.48
C SER A 159 5.39 15.91 -8.87
N ASP A 160 6.71 15.95 -8.88
CA ASP A 160 7.60 14.90 -9.40
C ASP A 160 8.74 14.53 -8.43
N GLN A 161 8.74 15.12 -7.23
CA GLN A 161 9.75 14.85 -6.20
C GLN A 161 9.29 13.71 -5.29
N TYR A 162 10.18 12.75 -5.06
CA TYR A 162 9.97 11.62 -4.15
C TYR A 162 10.81 11.82 -2.89
N ALA A 163 10.15 11.84 -1.73
CA ALA A 163 10.79 11.94 -0.42
C ALA A 163 11.44 10.62 0.01
N GLY A 164 11.08 9.51 -0.63
CA GLY A 164 11.56 8.19 -0.29
C GLY A 164 10.73 7.52 0.81
N THR A 165 11.17 6.33 1.17
CA THR A 165 10.51 5.46 2.14
C THR A 165 10.88 5.85 3.56
N THR A 166 10.06 5.47 4.54
CA THR A 166 10.46 5.65 5.94
C THR A 166 11.64 4.73 6.25
N THR A 167 12.76 5.29 6.69
CA THR A 167 13.99 4.57 7.09
C THR A 167 14.00 4.24 8.57
#